data_AF-A0A9P9DQT5-F1
#
_entry.id   AF-A0A9P9DQT5-F1
#
_cell.length_a   1.000
_cell.length_b   1.000
_cell.length_c   1.000
_cell.angle_alpha   90.00
_cell.angle_beta   90.00
_cell.angle_gamma   90.00
#
_symmetry.space_group_name_H-M   'P 1'
#
loop_
_entity.id
_entity.type
_entity.pdbx_description
1 polymer ?
#
loop_
_entity_poly.entity_id
_entity_poly.type
_entity_poly.pdbx_seq_one_letter_code
_entity_poly.pdbx_strand_id
1 'polypeptide(L)'
;MKILTSLCFREMYAKQEAIPKAYANTYEWITPNEQTDENGEKLEWASFPEWLQKTDDSVYWITGKPGSGKSTLMKYIYQNPQLRTNLENYAGDLPLMLGGFFFWNPGSESERSQGGLVRTMLRECLSGRLDLIPVVSPR
;
A
#
# COMPACT_ATOMS: atom_id res chain seq x y z
N MET A 1 14.26 14.53 14.07
CA MET A 1 13.51 13.47 14.80
C MET A 1 12.20 13.94 15.42
N LYS A 2 12.10 15.11 16.07
CA LYS A 2 10.84 15.60 16.68
C LYS A 2 9.62 15.56 15.75
N ILE A 3 9.79 15.91 14.47
CA ILE A 3 8.69 15.88 13.48
C ILE A 3 8.14 14.47 13.22
N LEU A 4 9.01 13.44 13.14
CA LEU A 4 8.57 12.06 12.96
C LEU A 4 7.73 11.61 14.16
N THR A 5 8.18 11.95 15.37
CA THR A 5 7.45 11.63 16.60
C THR A 5 6.10 12.35 16.68
N SER A 6 6.00 13.62 16.25
CA SER A 6 4.71 14.33 16.25
C SER A 6 3.72 13.78 15.22
N LEU A 7 4.20 13.19 14.13
CA LEU A 7 3.35 12.56 13.13
C LEU A 7 2.78 11.22 13.62
N CYS A 8 3.48 10.51 14.51
CA CYS A 8 3.02 9.25 15.10
C CYS A 8 1.74 9.38 15.92
N PHE A 9 0.90 8.35 15.87
CA PHE A 9 -0.19 8.10 16.81
C PHE A 9 -0.20 6.61 17.18
N ARG A 10 -0.82 6.27 18.31
CA ARG A 10 -0.69 4.95 18.94
C ARG A 10 -1.15 3.81 18.05
N GLU A 11 -2.22 4.00 17.30
CA GLU A 11 -2.88 2.97 16.51
C GLU A 11 -2.39 2.92 15.04
N MET A 12 -1.31 3.63 14.70
CA MET A 12 -0.87 3.86 13.30
C MET A 12 -0.72 2.60 12.45
N TYR A 13 -0.25 1.50 13.05
CA TYR A 13 -0.10 0.21 12.36
C TYR A 13 -1.03 -0.88 12.88
N ALA A 14 -1.84 -0.58 13.91
CA ALA A 14 -2.66 -1.55 14.62
C ALA A 14 -3.64 -2.26 13.67
N LYS A 15 -4.24 -1.51 12.75
CA LYS A 15 -5.14 -2.11 11.76
C LYS A 15 -4.43 -3.09 10.83
N GLN A 16 -3.28 -2.70 10.28
CA GLN A 16 -2.51 -3.57 9.39
C GLN A 16 -2.09 -4.85 10.11
N GLU A 17 -1.66 -4.74 11.36
CA GLU A 17 -1.26 -5.87 12.20
C GLU A 17 -2.43 -6.83 12.47
N ALA A 18 -3.61 -6.29 12.78
CA ALA A 18 -4.82 -7.06 13.05
C ALA A 18 -5.42 -7.78 11.83
N ILE A 19 -5.09 -7.36 10.59
CA ILE A 19 -5.50 -8.10 9.39
C ILE A 19 -4.77 -9.45 9.37
N PRO A 20 -5.48 -10.59 9.25
CA PRO A 20 -4.83 -11.90 9.18
C PRO A 20 -3.82 -11.99 8.03
N LYS A 21 -2.83 -12.88 8.16
CA LYS A 21 -2.00 -13.23 7.00
C LYS A 21 -2.88 -13.95 5.97
N ALA A 22 -2.58 -13.73 4.70
CA ALA A 22 -3.19 -14.52 3.64
C ALA A 22 -2.83 -16.00 3.83
N TYR A 23 -3.78 -16.89 3.53
CA TYR A 23 -3.46 -18.30 3.38
C TYR A 23 -2.50 -18.49 2.19
N ALA A 24 -1.70 -19.55 2.25
CA ALA A 24 -0.75 -19.87 1.19
C ALA A 24 -1.45 -19.88 -0.17
N ASN A 25 -0.80 -19.29 -1.16
CA ASN A 25 -1.18 -19.29 -2.58
C ASN A 25 -2.53 -18.63 -2.92
N THR A 26 -3.27 -18.07 -1.96
CA THR A 26 -4.65 -17.56 -2.18
C THR A 26 -4.70 -16.28 -3.04
N TYR A 27 -3.60 -15.52 -3.08
CA TYR A 27 -3.52 -14.24 -3.80
C TYR A 27 -2.40 -14.20 -4.83
N GLU A 28 -1.77 -15.33 -5.13
CA GLU A 28 -0.66 -15.40 -6.11
C GLU A 28 -1.12 -15.03 -7.52
N TRP A 29 -2.40 -15.17 -7.83
CA TRP A 29 -2.98 -14.79 -9.12
C TRP A 29 -2.83 -13.30 -9.46
N ILE A 30 -2.58 -12.41 -8.49
CA ILE A 30 -2.53 -10.97 -8.75
C ILE A 30 -1.20 -10.49 -9.35
N THR A 31 -0.11 -11.24 -9.18
CA THR A 31 1.24 -10.79 -9.56
C THR A 31 1.77 -11.23 -10.92
N PRO A 32 1.31 -12.33 -11.56
CA PRO A 32 1.68 -12.66 -12.92
C PRO A 32 1.21 -11.61 -13.94
N ASN A 33 2.02 -11.37 -14.97
CA ASN A 33 1.65 -10.48 -16.08
C ASN A 33 0.48 -11.09 -16.89
N GLU A 34 0.53 -12.39 -17.10
CA GLU A 34 -0.58 -13.15 -17.69
C GLU A 34 -1.61 -13.45 -16.60
N GLN A 35 -2.60 -12.58 -16.53
CA GLN A 35 -3.76 -12.76 -15.69
C GLN A 35 -4.79 -13.58 -16.47
N THR A 36 -4.70 -14.91 -16.36
CA THR A 36 -5.69 -15.85 -16.92
C THR A 36 -6.47 -16.56 -15.80
N ASP A 37 -7.68 -16.98 -16.11
CA ASP A 37 -8.46 -17.87 -15.25
C ASP A 37 -7.94 -19.33 -15.32
N GLU A 38 -8.63 -20.23 -14.63
CA GLU A 38 -8.29 -21.66 -14.61
C GLU A 38 -8.42 -22.36 -15.98
N ASN A 39 -9.11 -21.74 -16.94
CA ASN A 39 -9.30 -22.23 -18.30
C ASN A 39 -8.28 -21.63 -19.28
N GLY A 40 -7.42 -20.72 -18.82
CA GLY A 40 -6.47 -20.00 -19.67
C GLY A 40 -7.09 -18.78 -20.37
N GLU A 41 -8.32 -18.40 -20.02
CA GLU A 41 -8.99 -17.22 -20.57
C GLU A 41 -8.49 -15.97 -19.84
N LYS A 42 -8.31 -14.87 -20.58
CA LYS A 42 -7.84 -13.61 -19.99
C LYS A 42 -8.86 -13.10 -18.95
N LEU A 43 -8.38 -12.72 -17.77
CA LEU A 43 -9.22 -12.12 -16.75
C LEU A 43 -9.84 -10.80 -17.28
N GLU A 44 -11.09 -10.55 -16.92
CA GLU A 44 -11.85 -9.39 -17.38
C GLU A 44 -11.34 -8.06 -16.79
N TRP A 45 -10.56 -8.10 -15.71
CA TRP A 45 -10.03 -6.92 -15.05
C TRP A 45 -8.62 -6.56 -15.54
N ALA A 46 -8.25 -5.29 -15.34
CA ALA A 46 -6.94 -4.79 -15.73
C ALA A 46 -5.80 -5.51 -14.99
N SER A 47 -4.71 -5.78 -15.69
CA SER A 47 -3.53 -6.41 -15.10
C SER A 47 -2.90 -5.51 -14.02
N PHE A 48 -2.75 -6.05 -12.82
CA PHE A 48 -2.18 -5.31 -11.69
C PHE A 48 -0.69 -4.98 -11.89
N PRO A 49 0.18 -5.92 -12.35
CA PRO A 49 1.58 -5.61 -12.68
C PRO A 49 1.73 -4.61 -13.82
N GLU A 50 0.89 -4.70 -14.87
CA GLU A 50 0.92 -3.73 -15.96
C GLU A 50 0.51 -2.34 -15.46
N TRP A 51 -0.55 -2.26 -14.64
CA TRP A 51 -0.98 -1.02 -14.03
C TRP A 51 0.11 -0.39 -13.15
N LEU A 52 0.82 -1.19 -12.35
CA LEU A 52 1.93 -0.75 -11.50
C LEU A 52 3.07 -0.05 -12.26
N GLN A 53 3.24 -0.36 -13.55
CA GLN A 53 4.30 0.19 -14.38
C GLN A 53 3.83 1.41 -15.21
N LYS A 54 2.55 1.78 -15.14
CA LYS A 54 2.03 2.96 -15.84
C LYS A 54 2.51 4.24 -15.18
N THR A 55 2.82 5.24 -16.00
CA THR A 55 3.25 6.59 -15.58
C THR A 55 2.12 7.61 -15.56
N ASP A 56 0.86 7.14 -15.53
CA ASP A 56 -0.32 7.99 -15.47
C ASP A 56 -0.90 8.09 -14.04
N ASP A 57 -1.85 9.01 -13.84
CA ASP A 57 -2.51 9.22 -12.54
C ASP A 57 -3.64 8.21 -12.28
N SER A 58 -3.57 7.00 -12.86
CA SER A 58 -4.65 6.02 -12.74
C SER A 58 -4.68 5.33 -11.37
N VAL A 59 -5.89 5.10 -10.86
CA VAL A 59 -6.12 4.40 -9.59
C VAL A 59 -6.55 2.97 -9.86
N TYR A 60 -5.86 2.00 -9.27
CA TYR A 60 -6.32 0.60 -9.26
C TYR A 60 -7.36 0.36 -8.18
N TRP A 61 -8.56 -0.05 -8.59
CA TRP A 61 -9.70 -0.18 -7.70
C TRP A 61 -10.05 -1.65 -7.43
N ILE A 62 -9.73 -2.15 -6.24
CA ILE A 62 -10.07 -3.52 -5.82
C ILE A 62 -11.44 -3.56 -5.15
N THR A 63 -12.38 -4.29 -5.76
CA THR A 63 -13.76 -4.46 -5.25
C THR A 63 -14.10 -5.91 -4.96
N GLY A 64 -15.23 -6.13 -4.30
CA GLY A 64 -15.68 -7.47 -3.92
C GLY A 64 -16.66 -7.45 -2.77
N LYS A 65 -17.41 -8.55 -2.62
CA LYS A 65 -18.45 -8.72 -1.59
C LYS A 65 -17.90 -8.52 -0.17
N PRO A 66 -18.72 -8.12 0.82
CA PRO A 66 -18.32 -8.19 2.23
C PRO A 66 -17.76 -9.57 2.58
N GLY A 67 -16.69 -9.64 3.37
CA GLY A 67 -16.06 -10.91 3.75
C GLY A 67 -15.18 -11.59 2.69
N SER A 68 -15.09 -11.09 1.44
CA SER A 68 -14.24 -11.67 0.37
C SER A 68 -12.72 -11.57 0.57
N GLY A 69 -12.25 -11.01 1.70
CA GLY A 69 -10.81 -10.92 1.99
C GLY A 69 -10.07 -9.73 1.38
N LYS A 70 -10.75 -8.70 0.85
CA LYS A 70 -10.11 -7.50 0.25
C LYS A 70 -9.00 -6.87 1.10
N SER A 71 -9.23 -6.67 2.40
CA SER A 71 -8.21 -6.08 3.29
C SER A 71 -7.00 -7.02 3.46
N THR A 72 -7.24 -8.33 3.46
CA THR A 72 -6.19 -9.35 3.47
C THR A 72 -5.39 -9.33 2.16
N LEU A 73 -6.06 -9.20 1.01
CA LEU A 73 -5.42 -9.02 -0.29
C LEU A 73 -4.56 -7.74 -0.31
N MET A 74 -5.08 -6.60 0.15
CA MET A 74 -4.31 -5.35 0.22
C MET A 74 -3.06 -5.48 1.11
N LYS A 75 -3.18 -6.15 2.26
CA LYS A 75 -2.02 -6.44 3.12
C LYS A 75 -1.03 -7.38 2.42
N TYR A 76 -1.52 -8.41 1.73
CA TYR A 76 -0.70 -9.34 0.96
C TYR A 76 0.11 -8.60 -0.11
N ILE A 77 -0.55 -7.77 -0.92
CA ILE A 77 0.09 -6.93 -1.95
C ILE A 77 1.17 -6.05 -1.31
N TYR A 78 0.81 -5.29 -0.28
CA TYR A 78 1.71 -4.36 0.40
C TYR A 78 2.97 -5.02 0.98
N GLN A 79 2.88 -6.28 1.39
CA GLN A 79 3.99 -7.05 1.96
C GLN A 79 4.69 -7.96 0.94
N ASN A 80 4.22 -8.01 -0.31
CA ASN A 80 4.78 -8.90 -1.32
C ASN A 80 6.10 -8.32 -1.86
N PRO A 81 7.23 -9.05 -1.80
CA PRO A 81 8.50 -8.59 -2.37
C PRO A 81 8.43 -8.24 -3.86
N GLN A 82 7.60 -8.94 -4.64
CA GLN A 82 7.42 -8.68 -6.08
C GLN A 82 6.82 -7.31 -6.34
N LEU A 83 5.98 -6.78 -5.42
CA LEU A 83 5.48 -5.41 -5.52
C LEU A 83 6.65 -4.42 -5.54
N ARG A 84 7.60 -4.59 -4.62
CA ARG A 84 8.74 -3.69 -4.51
C ARG A 84 9.62 -3.75 -5.75
N THR A 85 9.91 -4.94 -6.27
CA THR A 85 10.67 -5.11 -7.52
C THR A 85 9.99 -4.41 -8.71
N ASN A 86 8.67 -4.57 -8.86
CA ASN A 86 7.93 -3.90 -9.94
C ASN A 86 7.94 -2.37 -9.78
N LEU A 87 7.79 -1.87 -8.55
CA LEU A 87 7.83 -0.44 -8.25
C LEU A 87 9.23 0.17 -8.41
N GLU A 88 10.29 -0.60 -8.12
CA GLU A 88 11.68 -0.18 -8.35
C GLU A 88 11.95 -0.01 -9.85
N ASN A 89 11.46 -0.96 -10.67
CA ASN A 89 11.54 -0.83 -12.14
C ASN A 89 10.77 0.40 -12.64
N TYR A 90 9.59 0.66 -12.08
CA TYR A 90 8.80 1.86 -12.40
C TYR A 90 9.53 3.16 -12.01
N ALA A 91 10.12 3.20 -10.81
CA ALA A 91 10.82 4.38 -10.30
C ALA A 91 12.09 4.70 -11.09
N GLY A 92 12.71 3.69 -11.74
CA GLY A 92 13.96 3.85 -12.47
C GLY A 92 15.07 4.33 -11.54
N ASP A 93 15.67 5.49 -11.86
CA ASP A 93 16.73 6.09 -11.05
C ASP A 93 16.20 6.88 -9.85
N LEU A 94 14.88 7.05 -9.72
CA LEU A 94 14.29 7.81 -8.62
C LEU A 94 14.17 6.97 -7.34
N PRO A 95 14.32 7.58 -6.15
CA PRO A 95 14.13 6.87 -4.89
C PRO A 95 12.67 6.41 -4.73
N LEU A 96 12.45 5.10 -4.62
CA LEU A 96 11.13 4.55 -4.34
C LEU A 96 10.69 4.87 -2.90
N MET A 97 9.52 5.49 -2.76
CA MET A 97 8.81 5.64 -1.49
C MET A 97 7.52 4.84 -1.53
N LEU A 98 7.36 3.92 -0.58
CA LEU A 98 6.15 3.12 -0.41
C LEU A 98 5.49 3.51 0.91
N GLY A 99 4.22 3.87 0.86
CA GLY A 99 3.42 4.22 2.04
C GLY A 99 2.07 3.53 2.00
N GLY A 100 1.59 3.08 3.17
CA GLY A 100 0.32 2.37 3.30
C GLY A 100 -0.49 2.90 4.47
N PHE A 101 -1.80 3.09 4.25
CA PHE A 101 -2.75 3.44 5.30
C PHE A 101 -3.99 2.55 5.22
N PHE A 102 -4.38 1.97 6.36
CA PHE A 102 -5.49 1.04 6.44
C PHE A 102 -6.62 1.64 7.27
N PHE A 103 -7.63 2.18 6.58
CA PHE A 103 -8.81 2.74 7.24
C PHE A 103 -9.52 1.70 8.12
N TRP A 104 -9.89 2.10 9.33
CA TRP A 104 -10.64 1.27 10.26
C TRP A 104 -11.78 2.05 10.92
N ASN A 105 -13.00 1.87 10.40
CA ASN A 105 -14.19 2.57 10.89
C ASN A 105 -14.46 2.37 12.40
N PRO A 106 -14.32 1.15 12.96
CA PRO A 106 -14.47 0.92 14.39
C PRO A 106 -13.26 1.40 15.23
N GLY A 107 -12.21 1.90 14.60
CA GLY A 107 -10.98 2.34 15.25
C GLY A 107 -11.06 3.73 15.86
N SER A 108 -9.89 4.21 16.26
CA SER A 108 -9.67 5.59 16.72
C SER A 108 -10.00 6.61 15.63
N GLU A 109 -10.15 7.88 16.03
CA GLU A 109 -10.33 8.98 15.08
C GLU A 109 -9.18 9.06 14.06
N SER A 110 -7.95 8.79 14.48
CA SER A 110 -6.79 8.77 13.58
C SER A 110 -6.90 7.64 12.55
N GLU A 111 -7.39 6.46 12.90
CA GLU A 111 -7.52 5.33 11.96
C GLU A 111 -8.62 5.50 10.90
N ARG A 112 -9.57 6.42 11.10
CA ARG A 112 -10.69 6.62 10.17
C ARG A 112 -10.73 7.99 9.48
N SER A 113 -9.78 8.87 9.80
CA SER A 113 -9.77 10.25 9.29
C SER A 113 -8.72 10.46 8.19
N GLN A 114 -8.98 11.46 7.34
CA GLN A 114 -7.98 11.97 6.39
C GLN A 114 -6.74 12.51 7.11
N GLY A 115 -6.91 13.09 8.30
CA GLY A 115 -5.78 13.54 9.13
C GLY A 115 -4.82 12.40 9.49
N GLY A 116 -5.33 11.23 9.85
CA GLY A 116 -4.50 10.04 10.07
C GLY A 116 -3.79 9.57 8.81
N LEU A 117 -4.49 9.54 7.66
CA LEU A 117 -3.91 9.22 6.36
C LEU A 117 -2.71 10.12 6.04
N VAL A 118 -2.90 11.44 6.09
CA VAL A 118 -1.84 12.42 5.77
C VAL A 118 -0.67 12.28 6.75
N ARG A 119 -0.94 12.12 8.05
CA ARG A 119 0.11 11.93 9.06
C ARG A 119 0.93 10.67 8.81
N THR A 120 0.28 9.55 8.49
CA THR A 120 0.97 8.29 8.17
C THR A 120 1.80 8.45 6.90
N MET A 121 1.23 9.01 5.82
CA MET A 121 1.96 9.22 4.56
C MET A 121 3.20 10.10 4.75
N LEU A 122 3.06 11.24 5.45
CA LEU A 122 4.19 12.12 5.76
C LEU A 122 5.25 11.39 6.61
N ARG A 123 4.84 10.58 7.57
CA ARG A 123 5.76 9.81 8.39
C ARG A 123 6.52 8.79 7.56
N GLU A 124 5.87 8.02 6.69
CA GLU A 124 6.52 7.04 5.82
C GLU A 124 7.51 7.73 4.87
N CYS A 125 7.10 8.82 4.21
CA CYS A 125 7.97 9.59 3.32
C CYS A 125 9.22 10.13 4.06
N LEU A 126 9.04 10.79 5.20
CA LEU A 126 10.16 11.37 5.95
C LEU A 126 11.04 10.32 6.63
N SER A 127 10.50 9.15 6.97
CA SER A 127 11.29 8.03 7.50
C SER A 127 12.14 7.39 6.41
N GLY A 128 11.63 7.33 5.17
CA GLY A 128 12.39 6.86 4.01
C GLY A 128 13.41 7.88 3.47
N ARG A 129 13.18 9.17 3.70
CA ARG A 129 14.02 10.29 3.21
C ARG A 129 14.32 11.29 4.33
N LEU A 130 15.20 10.89 5.25
CA LEU A 130 15.62 11.72 6.39
C LEU A 130 16.26 13.06 5.95
N ASP A 131 16.82 13.10 4.75
CA ASP A 131 17.39 14.30 4.11
C ASP A 131 16.33 15.38 3.82
N LEU A 132 15.04 15.03 3.75
CA LEU A 132 13.95 16.00 3.55
C LEU A 132 13.51 16.69 4.86
N ILE A 133 13.85 16.13 6.02
CA ILE A 133 13.42 16.68 7.32
C ILE A 133 13.82 18.14 7.53
N PRO A 134 15.08 18.57 7.24
CA PRO A 134 15.47 19.97 7.39
C PRO A 134 14.71 20.93 6.48
N VAL A 135 14.17 20.45 5.35
CA VAL A 135 13.41 21.26 4.39
C VAL A 135 11.96 21.46 4.84
N VAL A 136 11.31 20.40 5.33
CA VAL A 136 9.88 20.45 5.71
C VAL A 136 9.65 20.95 7.14
N SER A 137 10.66 20.82 8.00
CA SER A 137 10.63 21.29 9.38
C SER A 137 11.94 22.03 9.69
N PRO A 138 12.19 23.18 9.00
CA PRO A 138 13.33 24.02 9.32
C PRO A 138 13.23 24.46 10.79
N ARG A 139 14.39 24.54 11.45
CA ARG A 139 14.45 24.95 12.86
C ARG A 139 13.99 26.39 13.05
#